data_AF-A0A2D6MH39-F1
#
_entry.id   AF-A0A2D6MH39-F1
#
_cell.length_a   1.000
_cell.length_b   1.000
_cell.length_c   1.000
_cell.angle_alpha   90.00
_cell.angle_beta   90.00
_cell.angle_gamma   90.00
#
_symmetry.space_group_name_H-M   'P 1'
#
loop_
_entity.id
_entity.type
_entity.pdbx_description
1 polymer ?
#
loop_
_entity_poly.entity_id
_entity_poly.type
_entity_poly.pdbx_seq_one_letter_code
_entity_poly.pdbx_strand_id
1 'polypeptide(L)'
;MFYCMHRFIFHGKLGRLPILKRIRKIHTTHHAKPDDLEKAFFPNWAKMMIAATMIAVGFISLPLAIGVCSFFPVYAYRHWTAHNGSNMPWAIHHMNHHLVNPNKNFGGIYPVIDVIFRTNEAIK
;
A
#
# COMPACT_ATOMS: atom_id res chain seq x y z
N MET A 1 8.73 -2.06 -4.62
CA MET A 1 7.80 -1.22 -5.41
C MET A 1 6.79 -0.47 -4.53
N PHE A 2 5.93 -1.17 -3.78
CA PHE A 2 4.85 -0.53 -3.02
C PHE A 2 5.34 0.56 -2.03
N TYR A 3 6.38 0.29 -1.24
CA TYR A 3 6.99 1.28 -0.35
C TYR A 3 7.33 2.61 -1.06
N CYS A 4 7.96 2.54 -2.23
CA CYS A 4 8.32 3.73 -3.00
C CYS A 4 7.08 4.49 -3.48
N MET A 5 6.05 3.77 -3.94
CA MET A 5 4.78 4.39 -4.33
C MET A 5 4.12 5.07 -3.12
N HIS A 6 4.04 4.38 -1.99
CA HIS A 6 3.43 4.89 -0.78
C HIS A 6 4.15 6.15 -0.26
N ARG A 7 5.47 6.10 -0.15
CA ARG A 7 6.28 7.22 0.34
C ARG A 7 6.35 8.39 -0.65
N PHE A 8 6.72 8.15 -1.90
CA PHE A 8 7.08 9.23 -2.84
C PHE A 8 5.91 9.71 -3.70
N ILE A 9 4.91 8.85 -3.95
CA ILE A 9 3.73 9.20 -4.75
C ILE A 9 2.54 9.50 -3.84
N PHE A 10 2.17 8.58 -2.95
CA PHE A 10 0.92 8.72 -2.20
C PHE A 10 1.04 9.81 -1.14
N HIS A 11 2.16 9.88 -0.41
CA HIS A 11 2.47 10.98 0.51
C HIS A 11 3.40 12.04 -0.08
N GLY A 12 4.29 11.65 -0.99
CA GLY A 12 5.37 12.50 -1.49
C GLY A 12 5.02 13.44 -2.66
N LYS A 13 5.99 14.27 -3.04
CA LYS A 13 5.82 15.33 -4.05
C LYS A 13 5.49 14.81 -5.45
N LEU A 14 5.90 13.57 -5.80
CA LEU A 14 5.63 13.00 -7.13
C LEU A 14 4.13 12.85 -7.39
N GLY A 15 3.34 12.59 -6.35
CA GLY A 15 1.88 12.55 -6.46
C GLY A 15 1.22 13.88 -6.76
N ARG A 16 1.96 15.00 -6.85
CA ARG A 16 1.44 16.30 -7.30
C ARG A 16 1.48 16.46 -8.82
N LEU A 17 2.22 15.61 -9.53
CA LEU A 17 2.26 15.60 -10.99
C LEU A 17 0.88 15.24 -11.57
N PRO A 18 0.44 15.84 -12.68
CA PRO A 18 -0.90 15.63 -13.24
C PRO A 18 -1.27 14.15 -13.43
N ILE A 19 -0.31 13.35 -13.93
CA ILE A 19 -0.48 11.91 -14.18
C ILE A 19 -0.62 11.06 -12.91
N LEU A 20 -0.04 11.49 -11.78
CA LEU A 20 -0.05 10.72 -10.51
C LEU A 20 -1.02 11.30 -9.48
N LYS A 21 -1.58 12.48 -9.73
CA LYS A 21 -2.50 13.20 -8.84
C LYS A 21 -3.72 12.38 -8.46
N ARG A 22 -4.25 11.58 -9.39
CA ARG A 22 -5.39 10.70 -9.13
C ARG A 22 -5.05 9.61 -8.11
N ILE A 23 -3.86 9.01 -8.22
CA ILE A 23 -3.38 7.96 -7.32
C ILE A 23 -3.19 8.52 -5.92
N ARG A 24 -2.53 9.69 -5.81
CA ARG A 24 -2.40 10.42 -4.54
C ARG A 24 -3.75 10.74 -3.93
N LYS A 25 -4.71 11.20 -4.73
CA LYS A 25 -6.06 11.55 -4.26
C LYS A 25 -6.77 10.35 -3.64
N ILE A 26 -6.72 9.18 -4.28
CA ILE A 26 -7.33 7.95 -3.76
C ILE A 26 -6.77 7.64 -2.36
N HIS A 27 -5.45 7.63 -2.22
CA HIS A 27 -4.80 7.36 -0.93
C HIS A 27 -5.13 8.42 0.13
N THR A 28 -5.13 9.70 -0.26
CA THR A 28 -5.48 10.79 0.66
C THR A 28 -6.94 10.68 1.12
N THR A 29 -7.86 10.26 0.24
CA THR A 29 -9.26 10.01 0.59
C THR A 29 -9.40 8.83 1.55
N HIS A 30 -8.60 7.77 1.36
CA HIS A 30 -8.52 6.65 2.31
C HIS A 30 -8.08 7.11 3.70
N HIS A 31 -7.03 7.94 3.81
CA HIS A 31 -6.63 8.53 5.10
C HIS A 31 -7.71 9.40 5.74
N ALA A 32 -8.50 10.12 4.94
CA ALA A 32 -9.57 10.96 5.44
C ALA A 32 -10.79 10.16 5.94
N LYS A 33 -10.98 8.93 5.44
CA LYS A 33 -12.08 8.03 5.81
C LYS A 33 -11.56 6.59 5.90
N PRO A 34 -10.76 6.26 6.95
CA PRO A 34 -10.09 4.96 7.05
C PRO A 34 -11.07 3.78 7.16
N ASP A 35 -12.26 4.02 7.72
CA ASP A 35 -13.32 3.00 7.88
C ASP A 35 -14.07 2.70 6.56
N ASP A 36 -13.91 3.52 5.52
CA ASP A 36 -14.52 3.31 4.20
C ASP A 36 -13.68 2.35 3.35
N LEU A 37 -13.81 1.05 3.66
CA LEU A 37 -12.99 -0.01 3.08
C LEU A 37 -13.19 -0.21 1.57
N GLU A 38 -14.29 0.26 0.99
CA GLU A 38 -14.47 0.26 -0.46
C GLU A 38 -13.46 1.18 -1.15
N LYS A 39 -13.05 2.26 -0.48
CA LYS A 39 -12.04 3.23 -0.96
C LYS A 39 -10.63 2.88 -0.50
N ALA A 40 -10.48 1.93 0.41
CA ALA A 40 -9.20 1.42 0.89
C ALA A 40 -8.47 0.54 -0.15
N PHE A 41 -9.19 0.05 -1.16
CA PHE A 41 -8.63 -0.80 -2.21
C PHE A 41 -8.35 -0.05 -3.51
N PHE A 42 -7.50 -0.67 -4.34
CA PHE A 42 -7.25 -0.19 -5.70
C PHE A 42 -8.56 -0.04 -6.47
N PRO A 43 -8.79 1.08 -7.19
CA PRO A 43 -9.94 1.22 -8.07
C PRO A 43 -9.92 0.16 -9.18
N ASN A 44 -11.07 -0.13 -9.78
CA ASN A 44 -11.20 -1.20 -10.79
C ASN A 44 -10.20 -1.09 -11.95
N TRP A 45 -9.92 0.13 -12.45
CA TRP A 45 -8.90 0.33 -13.48
C TRP A 45 -7.50 -0.10 -13.03
N ALA A 46 -7.15 0.12 -11.76
CA ALA A 46 -5.86 -0.29 -11.22
C ALA A 46 -5.79 -1.81 -11.03
N LYS A 47 -6.89 -2.45 -10.62
CA LYS A 47 -7.00 -3.93 -10.60
C LYS A 47 -6.79 -4.51 -12.00
N MET A 48 -7.37 -3.90 -13.03
CA MET A 48 -7.16 -4.31 -14.43
C MET A 48 -5.71 -4.13 -14.88
N MET A 49 -5.06 -3.02 -14.54
CA MET A 49 -3.64 -2.81 -14.87
C MET A 49 -2.72 -3.81 -14.15
N ILE A 50 -3.01 -4.12 -12.89
CA ILE A 50 -2.32 -5.16 -12.13
C ILE A 50 -2.49 -6.50 -12.86
N ALA A 51 -3.72 -6.90 -13.20
CA ALA A 51 -4.00 -8.13 -13.94
C ALA A 51 -3.29 -8.20 -15.31
N ALA A 52 -3.30 -7.12 -16.08
CA ALA A 52 -2.59 -7.05 -17.36
C ALA A 52 -1.06 -7.19 -17.18
N THR A 53 -0.50 -6.55 -16.15
CA THR A 53 0.92 -6.69 -15.81
C THR A 53 1.25 -8.13 -15.41
N MET A 54 0.36 -8.79 -14.66
CA MET A 54 0.52 -10.19 -14.25
C MET A 54 0.56 -11.12 -15.47
N ILE A 55 -0.34 -10.92 -16.44
CA ILE A 55 -0.35 -11.68 -17.70
C ILE A 55 0.96 -11.44 -18.48
N ALA A 56 1.38 -10.19 -18.62
CA ALA A 56 2.61 -9.83 -19.32
C ALA A 56 3.86 -10.47 -18.69
N VAL A 57 3.99 -10.41 -17.36
CA VAL A 57 5.11 -11.08 -16.66
C VAL A 57 5.02 -12.60 -16.79
N GLY A 58 3.80 -13.16 -16.83
CA GLY A 58 3.56 -14.59 -17.05
C GLY A 58 4.15 -15.11 -18.37
N PHE A 59 4.12 -14.30 -19.43
CA PHE A 59 4.77 -14.64 -20.70
C PHE A 59 6.31 -14.64 -20.64
N ILE A 60 6.90 -13.96 -19.66
CA ILE A 60 8.36 -13.89 -19.46
C ILE A 60 8.83 -15.00 -18.51
N SER A 61 8.17 -15.14 -17.35
CA SER A 61 8.52 -16.11 -16.32
C SER A 61 7.33 -16.37 -15.41
N LEU A 62 6.79 -17.58 -15.49
CA LEU A 62 5.66 -18.01 -14.66
C LEU A 62 5.97 -17.95 -13.15
N PRO A 63 7.14 -18.40 -12.65
CA PRO A 63 7.47 -18.26 -11.22
C PRO A 63 7.53 -16.80 -10.76
N LEU A 64 8.12 -15.92 -11.57
CA LEU A 64 8.17 -14.49 -11.26
C LEU A 64 6.77 -13.88 -11.24
N ALA A 65 5.93 -14.26 -12.21
CA ALA A 65 4.54 -13.85 -12.25
C ALA A 65 3.85 -14.26 -10.95
N ILE A 66 3.86 -15.55 -10.59
CA ILE A 66 3.25 -16.04 -9.34
C ILE A 66 3.73 -15.25 -8.11
N GLY A 67 5.04 -15.00 -8.00
CA GLY A 67 5.61 -14.21 -6.91
C GLY A 67 5.04 -12.79 -6.84
N VAL A 68 5.12 -12.04 -7.94
CA VAL A 68 4.58 -10.66 -8.04
C VAL A 68 3.06 -10.64 -7.86
N CYS A 69 2.36 -11.63 -8.43
CA CYS A 69 0.92 -11.80 -8.36
C CYS A 69 0.44 -12.00 -6.93
N SER A 70 1.12 -12.84 -6.15
CA SER A 70 0.73 -13.18 -4.78
C SER A 70 0.80 -11.98 -3.83
N PHE A 71 1.66 -11.00 -4.11
CA PHE A 71 1.81 -9.80 -3.29
C PHE A 71 0.50 -9.02 -3.14
N PHE A 72 -0.23 -8.80 -4.24
CA PHE A 72 -1.41 -7.93 -4.25
C PHE A 72 -2.58 -8.43 -3.39
N PRO A 73 -3.05 -9.69 -3.51
CA PRO A 73 -4.12 -10.20 -2.66
C PRO A 73 -3.69 -10.30 -1.19
N VAL A 74 -2.43 -10.68 -0.90
CA VAL A 74 -1.92 -10.72 0.47
C VAL A 74 -1.87 -9.33 1.08
N TYR A 75 -1.39 -8.34 0.32
CA TYR A 75 -1.36 -6.94 0.75
C TYR A 75 -2.78 -6.43 1.01
N ALA A 76 -3.71 -6.68 0.08
CA ALA A 76 -5.10 -6.30 0.17
C ALA A 76 -5.77 -6.88 1.43
N TYR A 77 -5.65 -8.19 1.65
CA TYR A 77 -6.22 -8.86 2.82
C TYR A 77 -5.64 -8.34 4.15
N ARG A 78 -4.32 -8.18 4.23
CA ARG A 78 -3.68 -7.66 5.44
C ARG A 78 -4.03 -6.19 5.69
N HIS A 79 -4.08 -5.36 4.66
CA HIS A 79 -4.54 -3.98 4.80
C HIS A 79 -5.97 -3.93 5.35
N TRP A 80 -6.87 -4.74 4.80
CA TRP A 80 -8.26 -4.83 5.25
C TRP A 80 -8.38 -5.30 6.70
N THR A 81 -7.67 -6.38 7.06
CA THR A 81 -7.69 -6.88 8.46
C THR A 81 -7.07 -5.89 9.44
N ALA A 82 -6.09 -5.07 9.04
CA ALA A 82 -5.56 -4.00 9.89
C ALA A 82 -6.63 -2.97 10.26
N HIS A 83 -7.41 -2.50 9.28
CA HIS A 83 -8.53 -1.58 9.54
C HIS A 83 -9.69 -2.23 10.27
N ASN A 84 -9.81 -3.56 10.26
CA ASN A 84 -10.82 -4.32 10.99
C ASN A 84 -10.32 -4.86 12.35
N GLY A 85 -9.35 -4.18 12.98
CA GLY A 85 -8.97 -4.46 14.37
C GLY A 85 -8.04 -5.66 14.58
N SER A 86 -7.29 -6.07 13.55
CA SER A 86 -6.22 -7.04 13.75
C SER A 86 -5.14 -6.48 14.69
N ASN A 87 -4.76 -7.27 15.71
CA ASN A 87 -3.69 -6.91 16.66
C ASN A 87 -2.32 -7.43 16.24
N MET A 88 -2.16 -7.89 15.00
CA MET A 88 -0.87 -8.37 14.51
C MET A 88 0.13 -7.21 14.43
N PRO A 89 1.45 -7.44 14.62
CA PRO A 89 2.44 -6.35 14.62
C PRO A 89 2.43 -5.49 13.34
N TRP A 90 2.20 -6.10 12.18
CA TRP A 90 2.09 -5.38 10.90
C TRP A 90 0.80 -4.55 10.79
N ALA A 91 -0.27 -4.97 11.48
CA ALA A 91 -1.53 -4.22 11.53
C ALA A 91 -1.36 -2.98 12.40
N ILE A 92 -0.77 -3.14 13.60
CA ILE A 92 -0.44 -2.04 14.49
C ILE A 92 0.48 -1.04 13.79
N HIS A 93 1.53 -1.51 13.10
CA HIS A 93 2.43 -0.66 12.31
C HIS A 93 1.69 0.18 11.26
N HIS A 94 0.77 -0.46 10.52
CA HIS A 94 -0.06 0.21 9.52
C HIS A 94 -1.06 1.17 10.16
N MET A 95 -1.66 0.83 11.30
CA MET A 95 -2.58 1.73 12.00
C MET A 95 -1.85 2.94 12.60
N ASN A 96 -0.61 2.79 13.04
CA ASN A 96 0.22 3.93 13.47
C ASN A 96 0.46 4.93 12.34
N HIS A 97 0.65 4.43 11.12
CA HIS A 97 0.73 5.29 9.95
C HIS A 97 -0.55 6.13 9.77
N HIS A 98 -1.72 5.53 10.00
CA HIS A 98 -3.00 6.24 9.90
C HIS A 98 -3.27 7.20 11.06
N LEU A 99 -3.00 6.77 12.29
CA LEU A 99 -3.50 7.41 13.51
C LEU A 99 -2.47 8.32 14.18
N VAL A 100 -1.18 8.03 14.05
CA VAL A 100 -0.10 8.74 14.74
C VAL A 100 0.65 9.65 13.78
N ASN A 101 1.19 9.07 12.69
CA ASN A 101 2.05 9.83 11.77
C ASN A 101 2.00 9.29 10.33
N PRO A 102 1.27 9.95 9.42
CA PRO A 102 1.21 9.55 8.02
C PRO A 102 2.51 9.78 7.23
N ASN A 103 3.55 10.37 7.85
CA ASN A 103 4.87 10.54 7.25
C ASN A 103 5.90 9.49 7.72
N LYS A 104 5.44 8.43 8.39
CA LYS A 104 6.23 7.27 8.82
C LYS A 104 5.52 5.98 8.43
N ASN A 105 6.17 4.83 8.58
CA ASN A 105 5.55 3.50 8.43
C ASN A 105 4.96 3.22 7.03
N PHE A 106 5.63 3.65 5.96
CA PHE A 106 5.18 3.51 4.57
C PHE A 106 5.21 2.06 4.04
N GLY A 107 5.92 1.17 4.70
CA GLY A 107 5.94 -0.26 4.40
C GLY A 107 4.59 -0.93 4.65
N GLY A 108 3.68 -0.29 5.39
CA GLY A 108 2.35 -0.81 5.71
C GLY A 108 2.46 -2.17 6.37
N ILE A 109 2.11 -3.23 5.66
CA ILE A 109 2.13 -4.60 6.18
C ILE A 109 3.53 -5.26 6.19
N TYR A 110 4.60 -4.54 5.80
CA TYR A 110 6.00 -5.01 5.82
C TYR A 110 6.92 -4.04 6.59
N PRO A 111 6.88 -4.05 7.93
CA PRO A 111 7.61 -3.09 8.78
C PRO A 111 9.13 -3.08 8.57
N VAL A 112 9.71 -4.23 8.18
CA VAL A 112 11.16 -4.37 7.92
C VAL A 112 11.67 -3.36 6.90
N ILE A 113 10.85 -3.00 5.91
CA ILE A 113 11.23 -2.03 4.87
C ILE A 113 11.43 -0.65 5.49
N ASP A 114 10.55 -0.26 6.42
CA ASP A 114 10.68 1.02 7.13
C ASP A 114 11.89 1.05 8.06
N VAL A 115 12.27 -0.08 8.66
CA VAL A 115 13.50 -0.17 9.46
C VAL A 115 14.73 0.06 8.58
N ILE A 116 14.81 -0.62 7.43
CA ILE A 116 15.92 -0.48 6.48
C ILE A 116 16.08 0.98 6.03
N PHE A 117 14.97 1.64 5.70
CA PHE A 117 14.98 3.03 5.21
C PHE A 117 14.85 4.09 6.31
N ARG A 118 14.87 3.68 7.59
CA ARG A 118 14.72 4.56 8.76
C ARG A 118 13.47 5.45 8.72
N THR A 119 12.37 4.88 8.24
CA THR A 119 11.04 5.49 8.22
C THR A 119 10.08 4.85 9.22
N ASN A 120 10.57 3.97 10.11
CA ASN A 120 9.75 3.32 11.13
C ASN A 120 9.48 4.24 12.33
N GLU A 121 8.32 4.08 12.95
CA GLU A 121 7.90 4.70 14.20
C GLU A 121 7.03 3.71 14.98
N ALA A 122 7.45 3.36 16.19
CA ALA A 122 6.71 2.47 17.09
C ALA A 122 5.78 3.29 18.00
N ILE A 123 4.71 2.66 18.50
CA ILE A 123 3.95 3.22 19.62
C ILE A 123 4.89 3.22 20.83
N LYS A 124 5.05 4.37 21.49
CA LYS A 124 5.69 4.46 22.79
C LYS A 124 4.73 4.05 23.89
#